data_AF-K2BEE6-F1
#
_entry.id   AF-K2BEE6-F1
#
_cell.length_a   1.000
_cell.length_b   1.000
_cell.length_c   1.000
_cell.angle_alpha   90.00
_cell.angle_beta   90.00
_cell.angle_gamma   90.00
#
_symmetry.space_group_name_H-M   'P 1'
#
loop_
_entity.id
_entity.type
_entity.pdbx_description
1 polymer ?
#
loop_
_entity_poly.entity_id
_entity_poly.type
_entity_poly.pdbx_seq_one_letter_code
_entity_poly.pdbx_strand_id
1 'polypeptide(L)' 'MRHTTPDRATEAFGLFALSGKVASFISPFLIAVVSHFSESARIGISPVIALFLIGLILLIWVNPKGEQQ' A
#
# COMPACT_ATOMS: atom_id res chain seq x y z
N MET A 1 -13.16 -23.98 9.07
CA MET A 1 -12.14 -23.50 8.10
C MET A 1 -12.53 -23.95 6.69
N ARG A 2 -13.39 -23.22 5.95
CA ARG A 2 -13.71 -23.56 4.54
C ARG A 2 -14.57 -22.53 3.78
N HIS A 3 -14.33 -21.22 3.93
CA HIS A 3 -15.04 -20.18 3.15
C HIS A 3 -14.08 -19.35 2.30
N THR A 4 -13.22 -20.05 1.56
CA THR A 4 -12.59 -19.49 0.37
C THR A 4 -12.70 -20.59 -0.66
N THR A 5 -13.52 -20.35 -1.69
CA THR A 5 -13.45 -21.18 -2.88
C THR A 5 -12.02 -21.07 -3.41
N PRO A 6 -11.31 -22.20 -3.66
CA PRO A 6 -9.90 -22.20 -4.04
C PRO A 6 -9.57 -21.22 -5.20
N ASP A 7 -10.53 -21.04 -6.11
CA ASP A 7 -10.49 -20.07 -7.20
C ASP A 7 -10.35 -18.61 -6.75
N ARG A 8 -11.10 -18.16 -5.73
CA ARG A 8 -11.07 -16.77 -5.25
C ARG A 8 -9.90 -16.48 -4.32
N ALA A 9 -9.32 -17.51 -3.70
CA ALA A 9 -8.10 -17.38 -2.90
C ALA A 9 -6.96 -16.83 -3.76
N THR A 10 -6.74 -17.46 -4.92
CA THR A 10 -5.57 -17.21 -5.78
C THR A 10 -5.63 -15.81 -6.39
N GLU A 11 -6.82 -15.38 -6.81
CA GLU A 11 -7.06 -14.03 -7.33
C GLU A 11 -6.84 -12.95 -6.26
N ALA A 12 -7.39 -13.14 -5.05
CA ALA A 12 -7.20 -12.21 -3.93
C ALA A 12 -5.73 -12.12 -3.50
N PHE A 13 -5.01 -13.24 -3.44
CA PHE A 13 -3.58 -13.26 -3.18
C PHE A 13 -2.77 -12.55 -4.28
N GLY A 14 -3.11 -12.79 -5.55
CA GLY A 14 -2.45 -12.13 -6.68
C GLY A 14 -2.62 -10.61 -6.65
N LEU A 15 -3.84 -10.13 -6.38
CA LEU A 15 -4.12 -8.70 -6.27
C LEU A 15 -3.45 -8.06 -5.04
N PHE A 16 -3.43 -8.74 -3.89
CA PHE A 16 -2.72 -8.26 -2.70
C PHE A 16 -1.19 -8.19 -2.94
N ALA A 17 -0.61 -9.25 -3.52
CA ALA A 17 0.81 -9.29 -3.85
C ALA A 17 1.19 -8.22 -4.88
N LEU A 18 0.35 -8.00 -5.90
CA LEU A 18 0.54 -6.94 -6.89
C LEU A 18 0.48 -5.55 -6.23
N SER A 19 -0.47 -5.33 -5.32
CA SER A 19 -0.61 -4.06 -4.59
C SER A 19 0.65 -3.76 -3.77
N GLY A 20 1.19 -4.75 -3.05
CA GLY A 20 2.45 -4.61 -2.32
C GLY A 20 3.65 -4.34 -3.26
N LYS A 21 3.68 -4.98 -4.43
CA LYS A 21 4.71 -4.76 -5.44
C LYS A 21 4.68 -3.33 -5.99
N VAL A 22 3.49 -2.82 -6.33
CA VAL A 22 3.33 -1.43 -6.80
C VAL A 22 3.80 -0.45 -5.73
N ALA A 23 3.40 -0.62 -4.47
CA ALA A 23 3.86 0.24 -3.37
C ALA A 23 5.40 0.22 -3.20
N SER A 24 6.02 -0.95 -3.41
CA SER A 24 7.46 -1.13 -3.31
C SER A 24 8.25 -0.39 -4.39
N PHE A 25 7.65 -0.15 -5.57
CA PHE A 25 8.25 0.69 -6.62
C PHE A 25 7.93 2.17 -6.45
N ILE A 26 6.70 2.50 -6.03
CA ILE A 26 6.27 3.90 -5.86
C ILE A 26 7.04 4.57 -4.72
N SER A 27 7.33 3.87 -3.63
CA SER A 27 8.04 4.45 -2.47
C SER A 27 9.42 5.05 -2.82
N PRO A 28 10.39 4.30 -3.37
CA PRO A 28 11.70 4.84 -3.74
C PRO A 28 11.61 5.89 -4.86
N PHE A 29 10.65 5.76 -5.80
CA PHE A 29 10.42 6.77 -6.83
C PHE A 29 9.98 8.11 -6.24
N LEU A 30 9.00 8.09 -5.32
CA LEU A 30 8.49 9.29 -4.65
C LEU A 30 9.58 9.96 -3.80
N ILE A 31 10.36 9.14 -3.08
CA ILE A 31 11.52 9.60 -2.32
C ILE A 31 12.54 10.26 -3.23
N ALA A 32 12.88 9.66 -4.37
CA ALA A 32 13.85 10.21 -5.32
C ALA A 32 13.38 11.55 -5.90
N VAL A 33 12.13 11.64 -6.33
CA VAL A 33 11.54 12.89 -6.87
C VAL A 33 11.57 13.99 -5.81
N VAL A 34 11.05 13.75 -4.62
CA VAL A 34 10.98 14.77 -3.56
C VAL A 34 12.38 15.15 -3.06
N SER A 35 13.29 14.19 -2.95
CA SER A 35 14.68 14.47 -2.56
C SER A 35 15.41 15.31 -3.61
N HIS A 36 15.15 15.07 -4.90
CA HIS A 36 15.75 15.84 -5.99
C HIS A 36 15.25 17.28 -5.99
N PHE A 37 13.94 17.50 -5.84
CA PHE A 37 13.37 18.86 -5.83
C PHE A 37 13.66 19.64 -4.55
N SER A 38 13.76 18.95 -3.40
CA SER A 38 13.93 19.64 -2.13
C SER A 38 15.39 19.99 -1.79
N GLU A 39 16.37 19.39 -2.49
CA GLU A 39 17.81 19.48 -2.22
C GLU A 39 18.21 19.22 -0.74
N SER A 40 17.29 18.65 0.06
CA SER A 40 17.40 18.52 1.50
C SER A 40 17.05 17.10 1.93
N ALA A 41 18.03 16.39 2.48
CA ALA A 41 17.88 15.02 2.95
C ALA A 41 16.78 14.89 4.02
N ARG A 42 16.50 15.95 4.78
CA ARG A 42 15.47 15.96 5.84
C ARG A 42 14.05 15.95 5.27
N ILE A 43 13.82 16.68 4.18
CA ILE A 43 12.52 16.70 3.49
C ILE A 43 12.40 15.49 2.56
N GLY A 44 13.51 14.92 2.07
CA GLY A 44 13.53 13.71 1.26
C GLY A 44 12.88 12.47 1.91
N ILE A 45 12.82 12.42 3.24
CA ILE A 45 12.18 11.32 4.01
C ILE A 45 10.68 11.57 4.27
N SER A 46 10.21 12.83 4.13
CA SER A 46 8.79 13.19 4.32
C SER A 46 7.77 12.40 3.47
N PRO A 47 8.09 11.91 2.25
CA PRO A 47 7.15 11.11 1.46
C PRO A 47 6.78 9.79 2.14
N VAL A 48 7.63 9.25 3.02
CA VAL A 48 7.32 8.05 3.80
C VAL A 48 6.13 8.29 4.72
N ILE A 49 6.09 9.46 5.37
CA ILE A 49 4.97 9.85 6.23
C ILE A 49 3.70 10.03 5.38
N ALA A 50 3.81 10.66 4.20
CA ALA A 50 2.69 10.80 3.29
C ALA A 50 2.12 9.45 2.84
N LEU A 51 2.97 8.49 2.48
CA LEU A 51 2.56 7.12 2.13
C LEU A 51 1.88 6.40 3.31
N PHE A 52 2.39 6.61 4.53
CA PHE A 52 1.79 6.05 5.73
C PHE A 52 0.40 6.62 6.00
N LEU A 53 0.22 7.93 5.84
CA LEU A 53 -1.08 8.59 5.96
C LEU A 53 -2.07 8.12 4.90
N ILE A 54 -1.62 7.91 3.65
CA ILE A 54 -2.45 7.34 2.58
C ILE A 54 -2.94 5.94 2.99
N GLY A 55 -2.03 5.08 3.47
CA GLY A 55 -2.39 3.75 3.97
C GLY A 55 -3.37 3.79 5.13
N LEU A 56 -3.19 4.74 6.07
CA LEU A 56 -4.08 4.92 7.21
C LEU A 56 -5.49 5.37 6.77
N ILE A 57 -5.59 6.32 5.83
CA ILE A 57 -6.87 6.76 5.26
C ILE A 57 -7.56 5.60 4.54
N LEU A 58 -6.81 4.79 3.79
CA LEU A 58 -7.35 3.59 3.13
C LEU A 58 -7.96 2.61 4.14
N LEU A 59 -7.34 2.47 5.32
CA LEU A 59 -7.81 1.59 6.37
C LEU A 59 -9.11 2.07 7.02
N ILE A 60 -9.35 3.38 7.09
CA ILE A 60 -10.61 3.95 7.61
C ILE A 60 -11.82 3.45 6.79
N TRP A 61 -11.63 3.20 5.50
CA TRP A 61 -12.68 2.75 4.59
C TRP A 61 -12.80 1.22 4.53
N VAL A 62 -11.87 0.49 5.14
CA VAL A 62 -11.90 -0.96 5.17
C VAL A 62 -12.97 -1.44 6.16
N ASN A 63 -13.78 -2.41 5.75
CA ASN A 63 -14.76 -3.04 6.63
C ASN A 63 -14.06 -4.07 7.54
N PRO A 64 -13.98 -3.83 8.86
CA PRO A 64 -13.23 -4.70 9.77
C PRO A 64 -13.89 -6.07 10.02
N LYS A 65 -15.16 -6.25 9.65
CA LYS A 65 -15.90 -7.50 9.92
C LYS A 65 -15.79 -8.54 8.80
N GLY A 66 -15.17 -8.19 7.67
CA GLY A 66 -15.06 -9.07 6.50
C GLY A 66 -16.43 -9.48 5.93
N GLU A 67 -16.41 -10.11 4.77
CA GLU A 67 -17.62 -10.66 4.16
C GLU A 67 -17.98 -11.93 4.93
N GLN A 68 -18.87 -11.81 5.92
CA GLN A 68 -19.42 -12.98 6.64
C GLN A 68 -20.52 -13.61 5.79
N GLN A 69 -20.12 -14.39 4.77
CA GLN A 69 -21.00 -15.35 4.08
C GLN A 69 -20.26 -16.66 3.82
#